data_AF-A0A529GHM9-F1
#
_entry.id   AF-A0A529GHM9-F1
#
_cell.length_a   1.000
_cell.length_b   1.000
_cell.length_c   1.000
_cell.angle_alpha   90.00
_cell.angle_beta   90.00
_cell.angle_gamma   90.00
#
_symmetry.space_group_name_H-M   'P 1'
#
loop_
_entity.id
_entity.type
_entity.pdbx_description
1 polymer ?
#
loop_
_entity_poly.entity_id
_entity_poly.type
_entity_poly.pdbx_seq_one_letter_code
_entity_poly.pdbx_strand_id
1 'polypeptide(L)'
;LDTTLRKAPADLPVYIATSEIIDGIAGFHMHRGILAIGSRGPAQSAEALLDTLPGGALIVVLVGIANHDNMGAIFRNAAAFGADAVFMDATCCDPLYRKAIRVSVGAALKVPFASFDDTAAFTALLDQSGFGQFALSPSGETDIRDAQRSKRLALYLGTEGEGLPEGLLSQLRTVRIAMAQGFDSLNVAAASAIALHHFSRG
;
A
#
# COMPACT_ATOMS: atom_id res chain seq x y z
N LEU A 1 22.18 4.84 19.03
CA LEU A 1 22.62 3.85 18.04
C LEU A 1 22.92 2.52 18.72
N ASP A 2 23.73 2.51 19.76
CA ASP A 2 24.06 1.32 20.56
C ASP A 2 22.86 0.48 21.00
N THR A 3 21.80 1.13 21.48
CA THR A 3 20.55 0.44 21.89
C THR A 3 19.84 -0.26 20.73
N THR A 4 19.95 0.27 19.51
CA THR A 4 19.42 -0.37 18.30
C THR A 4 20.33 -1.49 17.83
N LEU A 5 21.65 -1.27 17.82
CA LEU A 5 22.63 -2.29 17.41
C LEU A 5 22.63 -3.50 18.36
N ARG A 6 22.36 -3.32 19.65
CA ARG A 6 22.20 -4.43 20.61
C ARG A 6 21.02 -5.34 20.32
N LYS A 7 20.06 -4.92 19.49
CA LYS A 7 18.94 -5.76 19.04
C LYS A 7 19.33 -6.65 17.86
N ALA A 8 20.46 -6.37 17.20
CA ALA A 8 20.92 -7.16 16.08
C ALA A 8 21.52 -8.50 16.55
N PRO A 9 21.46 -9.55 15.71
CA PRO A 9 22.25 -10.75 15.90
C PRO A 9 23.73 -10.43 16.10
N ALA A 10 24.42 -11.20 16.96
CA ALA A 10 25.83 -10.95 17.28
C ALA A 10 26.76 -11.08 16.06
N ASP A 11 26.33 -11.80 15.04
CA ASP A 11 27.02 -12.06 13.78
C ASP A 11 26.63 -11.09 12.65
N LEU A 12 25.74 -10.12 12.90
CA LEU A 12 25.37 -9.13 11.87
C LEU A 12 26.60 -8.25 11.53
N PRO A 13 27.08 -8.24 10.26
CA PRO A 13 28.21 -7.42 9.88
C PRO A 13 27.91 -5.93 10.03
N VAL A 14 28.73 -5.21 10.78
CA VAL A 14 28.67 -3.76 10.95
C VAL A 14 29.97 -3.14 10.47
N TYR A 15 29.85 -2.24 9.50
CA TYR A 15 30.98 -1.50 8.95
C TYR A 15 30.86 -0.02 9.33
N ILE A 16 31.96 0.58 9.77
CA ILE A 16 32.06 2.03 9.98
C ILE A 16 32.82 2.60 8.78
N ALA A 17 32.23 3.58 8.11
CA ALA A 17 32.79 4.22 6.94
C ALA A 17 32.63 5.74 7.04
N THR A 18 33.43 6.49 6.28
CA THR A 18 33.29 7.95 6.22
C THR A 18 32.05 8.33 5.40
N SER A 19 31.57 9.56 5.57
CA SER A 19 30.41 10.06 4.81
C SER A 19 30.61 9.92 3.30
N GLU A 20 31.82 10.19 2.80
CA GLU A 20 32.14 10.10 1.37
C GLU A 20 31.95 8.68 0.81
N ILE A 21 32.32 7.64 1.58
CA ILE A 21 32.10 6.25 1.19
C ILE A 21 30.60 5.92 1.20
N ILE A 22 29.88 6.34 2.24
CA ILE A 22 28.44 6.08 2.37
C ILE A 22 27.67 6.79 1.24
N ASP A 23 28.04 8.03 0.92
CA ASP A 23 27.47 8.81 -0.18
C ASP A 23 27.75 8.15 -1.53
N GLY A 24 28.97 7.64 -1.73
CA GLY A 24 29.35 6.88 -2.93
C GLY A 24 28.52 5.61 -3.12
N ILE A 25 28.14 4.92 -2.04
CA ILE A 25 27.27 3.74 -2.07
C ILE A 25 25.80 4.13 -2.34
N ALA A 26 25.29 5.14 -1.62
CA ALA A 26 23.90 5.58 -1.76
C ALA A 26 23.64 6.27 -3.12
N GLY A 27 24.65 6.93 -3.67
CA GLY A 27 24.58 7.74 -4.89
C GLY A 27 23.95 9.12 -4.67
N PHE A 28 23.74 9.56 -3.43
CA PHE A 28 23.17 10.88 -3.07
C PHE A 28 23.33 11.19 -1.57
N HIS A 29 23.44 12.49 -1.25
CA HIS A 29 23.58 13.03 0.11
C HIS A 29 22.25 13.08 0.91
N MET A 30 21.55 11.96 1.09
CA MET A 30 20.34 11.90 1.93
C MET A 30 20.28 10.67 2.85
N HIS A 31 21.42 10.25 3.41
CA HIS A 31 21.45 9.27 4.50
C HIS A 31 21.71 9.99 5.84
N ARG A 32 20.97 9.64 6.90
CA ARG A 32 21.21 10.18 8.27
C ARG A 32 22.40 9.48 8.97
N GLY A 33 23.41 9.10 8.19
CA GLY A 33 24.63 8.42 8.66
C GLY A 33 24.52 6.91 8.85
N ILE A 34 23.42 6.28 8.43
CA ILE A 34 23.21 4.83 8.56
C ILE A 34 22.60 4.30 7.26
N LEU A 35 23.17 3.22 6.74
CA LEU A 35 22.62 2.40 5.67
C LEU A 35 22.46 0.97 6.18
N ALA A 36 21.47 0.26 5.63
CA ALA A 36 21.27 -1.16 5.85
C ALA A 36 20.96 -1.82 4.51
N ILE A 37 21.45 -3.04 4.33
CA ILE A 37 21.11 -3.90 3.21
C ILE A 37 20.23 -5.01 3.76
N GLY A 38 19.06 -5.19 3.15
CA GLY A 38 18.13 -6.26 3.49
C GLY A 38 17.95 -7.18 2.29
N SER A 39 17.93 -8.49 2.53
CA SER A 39 17.49 -9.46 1.55
C SER A 39 15.97 -9.55 1.60
N ARG A 40 15.32 -9.39 0.44
CA ARG A 40 13.89 -9.70 0.31
C ARG A 40 13.69 -11.19 0.60
N GLY A 41 12.74 -11.50 1.48
CA GLY A 41 12.33 -12.88 1.73
C GLY A 41 11.70 -13.53 0.49
N PRO A 42 11.36 -14.83 0.55
CA PRO A 42 10.63 -15.46 -0.54
C PRO A 42 9.32 -14.71 -0.81
N ALA A 43 8.91 -14.66 -2.09
CA ALA A 43 7.62 -14.08 -2.44
C ALA A 43 6.51 -14.90 -1.77
N GLN A 44 5.65 -14.22 -1.02
CA GLN A 44 4.42 -14.80 -0.49
C GLN A 44 3.32 -14.63 -1.55
N SER A 45 2.56 -15.70 -1.82
CA SER A 45 1.41 -15.61 -2.73
C SER A 45 0.29 -14.77 -2.10
N ALA A 46 -0.56 -14.18 -2.93
CA ALA A 46 -1.68 -13.38 -2.45
C ALA A 46 -2.63 -14.21 -1.57
N GLU A 47 -2.89 -15.46 -1.93
CA GLU A 47 -3.71 -16.42 -1.17
C GLU A 47 -3.09 -16.70 0.20
N ALA A 48 -1.80 -17.03 0.23
CA ALA A 48 -1.10 -17.34 1.46
C ALA A 48 -1.05 -16.14 2.42
N LEU A 49 -1.00 -14.91 1.91
CA LEU A 49 -1.12 -13.71 2.75
C LEU A 49 -2.57 -13.52 3.22
N LEU A 50 -3.55 -13.68 2.34
CA LEU A 50 -4.97 -13.50 2.63
C LEU A 50 -5.46 -14.41 3.78
N ASP A 51 -4.94 -15.64 3.84
CA ASP A 51 -5.26 -16.63 4.88
C ASP A 51 -4.75 -16.24 6.27
N THR A 52 -3.74 -15.37 6.35
CA THR A 52 -3.19 -14.90 7.65
C THR A 52 -3.97 -13.72 8.24
N LEU A 53 -4.87 -13.12 7.46
CA LEU A 53 -5.54 -11.89 7.86
C LEU A 53 -6.64 -12.13 8.90
N PRO A 54 -6.87 -11.18 9.83
CA PRO A 54 -7.91 -11.33 10.83
C PRO A 54 -9.31 -11.30 10.22
N GLY A 55 -10.28 -11.87 10.93
CA GLY A 55 -11.68 -11.90 10.48
C GLY A 55 -12.35 -10.53 10.37
N GLY A 56 -11.67 -9.45 10.76
CA GLY A 56 -12.11 -8.07 10.65
C GLY A 56 -11.32 -7.21 9.67
N ALA A 57 -10.57 -7.85 8.76
CA ALA A 57 -9.52 -7.19 8.00
C ALA A 57 -9.97 -5.99 7.17
N LEU A 58 -9.12 -4.98 7.10
CA LEU A 58 -9.17 -3.88 6.14
C LEU A 58 -7.93 -3.99 5.24
N ILE A 59 -8.13 -4.20 3.94
CA ILE A 59 -7.04 -4.31 2.98
C ILE A 59 -7.14 -3.25 1.89
N VAL A 60 -5.98 -2.94 1.31
CA VAL A 60 -5.86 -2.07 0.14
C VAL A 60 -5.50 -2.94 -1.07
N VAL A 61 -6.19 -2.74 -2.18
CA VAL A 61 -5.91 -3.39 -3.46
C VAL A 61 -5.50 -2.32 -4.47
N LEU A 62 -4.30 -2.45 -5.01
CA LEU A 62 -3.69 -1.48 -5.92
C LEU A 62 -3.64 -2.06 -7.32
N VAL A 63 -4.10 -1.27 -8.30
CA VAL A 63 -4.08 -1.61 -9.72
C VAL A 63 -3.38 -0.49 -10.48
N GLY A 64 -2.23 -0.76 -11.09
CA GLY A 64 -1.55 0.21 -11.94
C GLY A 64 -0.79 1.33 -11.23
N ILE A 65 -0.44 1.18 -9.95
CA ILE A 65 0.31 2.24 -9.23
C ILE A 65 1.78 2.25 -9.64
N ALA A 66 2.11 2.99 -10.70
CA ALA A 66 3.47 3.09 -11.22
C ALA A 66 4.33 4.17 -10.53
N ASN A 67 3.71 5.13 -9.84
CA ASN A 67 4.42 6.22 -9.17
C ASN A 67 4.90 5.82 -7.76
N HIS A 68 6.21 5.79 -7.55
CA HIS A 68 6.83 5.41 -6.28
C HIS A 68 6.54 6.36 -5.10
N ASP A 69 6.25 7.64 -5.35
CA ASP A 69 5.81 8.58 -4.30
C ASP A 69 4.41 8.19 -3.82
N ASN A 70 3.50 7.88 -4.73
CA ASN A 70 2.17 7.39 -4.38
C ASN A 70 2.22 6.05 -3.68
N MET A 71 3.03 5.10 -4.19
CA MET A 71 3.21 3.80 -3.55
C MET A 71 3.68 3.96 -2.09
N GLY A 72 4.73 4.74 -1.86
CA GLY A 72 5.23 5.01 -0.52
C GLY A 72 4.19 5.70 0.38
N ALA A 73 3.45 6.67 -0.15
CA ALA A 73 2.43 7.38 0.61
C ALA A 73 1.23 6.48 0.96
N ILE A 74 0.77 5.62 0.05
CA ILE A 74 -0.28 4.63 0.30
C ILE A 74 0.16 3.67 1.41
N PHE A 75 1.38 3.11 1.35
CA PHE A 75 1.90 2.24 2.40
C PHE A 75 1.99 2.95 3.76
N ARG A 76 2.33 4.25 3.77
CA ARG A 76 2.30 5.06 5.00
C ARG A 76 0.89 5.20 5.55
N ASN A 77 -0.08 5.49 4.69
CA ASN A 77 -1.49 5.64 5.08
C ASN A 77 -2.05 4.30 5.58
N ALA A 78 -1.74 3.20 4.90
CA ALA A 78 -2.10 1.84 5.29
C ALA A 78 -1.60 1.55 6.72
N ALA A 79 -0.33 1.83 7.01
CA ALA A 79 0.21 1.69 8.36
C ALA A 79 -0.45 2.63 9.37
N ALA A 80 -0.67 3.90 9.00
CA ALA A 80 -1.22 4.92 9.89
C ALA A 80 -2.67 4.65 10.32
N PHE A 81 -3.47 4.07 9.43
CA PHE A 81 -4.89 3.79 9.66
C PHE A 81 -5.20 2.32 9.89
N GLY A 82 -4.16 1.49 10.08
CA GLY A 82 -4.30 0.09 10.49
C GLY A 82 -4.89 -0.82 9.42
N ALA A 83 -4.54 -0.63 8.15
CA ALA A 83 -4.78 -1.64 7.13
C ALA A 83 -3.91 -2.88 7.39
N ASP A 84 -4.49 -4.06 7.27
CA ASP A 84 -3.85 -5.33 7.59
C ASP A 84 -2.90 -5.81 6.48
N ALA A 85 -3.18 -5.45 5.22
CA ALA A 85 -2.33 -5.77 4.09
C ALA A 85 -2.57 -4.86 2.87
N VAL A 86 -1.58 -4.83 1.98
CA VAL A 86 -1.66 -4.22 0.65
C VAL A 86 -1.45 -5.30 -0.42
N PHE A 87 -2.38 -5.42 -1.36
CA PHE A 87 -2.27 -6.31 -2.51
C PHE A 87 -2.07 -5.46 -3.76
N MET A 88 -1.19 -5.89 -4.67
CA MET A 88 -0.82 -5.10 -5.84
C MET A 88 -0.82 -5.97 -7.09
N ASP A 89 -1.38 -5.47 -8.18
CA ASP A 89 -1.27 -6.16 -9.46
C ASP A 89 0.16 -6.10 -10.03
N ALA A 90 0.44 -6.90 -11.07
CA ALA A 90 1.74 -6.96 -11.71
C ALA A 90 2.20 -5.64 -12.37
N THR A 91 1.30 -4.68 -12.56
CA THR A 91 1.61 -3.37 -13.17
C THR A 91 2.02 -2.30 -12.16
N CYS A 92 1.89 -2.58 -10.86
CA CYS A 92 2.39 -1.71 -9.80
C CYS A 92 3.93 -1.67 -9.73
N CYS A 93 4.48 -0.54 -9.31
CA CYS A 93 5.90 -0.42 -8.98
C CYS A 93 6.24 -1.15 -7.67
N ASP A 94 7.50 -1.58 -7.51
CA ASP A 94 7.94 -2.30 -6.30
C ASP A 94 7.93 -1.38 -5.06
N PRO A 95 7.18 -1.69 -3.99
CA PRO A 95 7.14 -0.88 -2.77
C PRO A 95 8.48 -0.90 -2.01
N LEU A 96 9.36 -1.87 -2.29
CA LEU A 96 10.71 -1.95 -1.73
C LEU A 96 11.73 -1.13 -2.50
N TYR A 97 11.33 -0.43 -3.57
CA TYR A 97 12.21 0.56 -4.17
C TYR A 97 12.53 1.66 -3.16
N ARG A 98 13.81 2.07 -3.09
CA ARG A 98 14.33 3.02 -2.09
C ARG A 98 13.51 4.31 -1.95
N LYS A 99 12.91 4.79 -3.05
CA LYS A 99 12.07 6.00 -3.04
C LYS A 99 10.74 5.75 -2.30
N ALA A 100 10.07 4.62 -2.56
CA ALA A 100 8.84 4.23 -1.87
C ALA A 100 9.09 3.93 -0.38
N ILE A 101 10.19 3.24 -0.04
CA ILE A 101 10.62 3.03 1.36
C ILE A 101 10.80 4.37 2.08
N ARG A 102 11.48 5.33 1.45
CA ARG A 102 11.71 6.65 2.04
C ARG A 102 10.42 7.43 2.26
N VAL A 103 9.56 7.51 1.24
CA VAL A 103 8.28 8.24 1.32
C VAL A 103 7.36 7.60 2.37
N SER A 104 7.38 6.28 2.47
CA SER A 104 6.60 5.54 3.46
C SER A 104 7.13 5.66 4.90
N VAL A 105 8.31 6.27 5.10
CA VAL A 105 9.02 6.31 6.39
C VAL A 105 9.24 4.88 6.92
N GLY A 106 9.54 3.94 6.01
CA GLY A 106 9.76 2.54 6.33
C GLY A 106 8.48 1.72 6.56
N ALA A 107 7.28 2.28 6.37
CA ALA A 107 6.04 1.50 6.47
C ALA A 107 5.96 0.38 5.41
N ALA A 108 6.55 0.58 4.23
CA ALA A 108 6.69 -0.47 3.20
C ALA A 108 7.48 -1.72 3.66
N LEU A 109 8.24 -1.61 4.76
CA LEU A 109 8.97 -2.75 5.37
C LEU A 109 8.17 -3.44 6.48
N LYS A 110 6.99 -2.93 6.84
CA LYS A 110 6.21 -3.39 8.00
C LYS A 110 4.80 -3.85 7.62
N VAL A 111 4.16 -3.16 6.69
CA VAL A 111 2.81 -3.53 6.24
C VAL A 111 2.95 -4.77 5.35
N PRO A 112 2.26 -5.87 5.66
CA PRO A 112 2.26 -7.06 4.82
C PRO A 112 1.77 -6.74 3.41
N PHE A 113 2.42 -7.29 2.39
CA PHE A 113 1.98 -7.13 1.01
C PHE A 113 2.29 -8.34 0.14
N ALA A 114 1.46 -8.54 -0.89
CA ALA A 114 1.64 -9.58 -1.89
C ALA A 114 1.20 -9.06 -3.26
N SER A 115 1.73 -9.70 -4.32
CA SER A 115 1.33 -9.40 -5.70
C SER A 115 0.36 -10.45 -6.22
N PHE A 116 -0.52 -10.04 -7.13
CA PHE A 116 -1.40 -10.93 -7.89
C PHE A 116 -1.32 -10.59 -9.39
N ASP A 117 -1.57 -11.59 -10.24
CA ASP A 117 -1.42 -11.44 -11.70
C ASP A 117 -2.75 -11.11 -12.39
N ASP A 118 -3.85 -11.70 -11.92
CA ASP A 118 -5.19 -11.53 -12.52
C ASP A 118 -6.13 -10.83 -11.52
N THR A 119 -6.49 -9.60 -11.83
CA THR A 119 -7.39 -8.77 -11.03
C THR A 119 -8.78 -9.38 -10.89
N ALA A 120 -9.33 -10.02 -11.93
CA ALA A 120 -10.65 -10.62 -11.88
C ALA A 120 -10.64 -11.88 -11.01
N ALA A 121 -9.62 -12.72 -11.14
CA ALA A 121 -9.45 -13.90 -10.29
C ALA A 121 -9.25 -13.49 -8.82
N PHE A 122 -8.45 -12.46 -8.56
CA PHE A 122 -8.24 -11.95 -7.21
C PHE A 122 -9.51 -11.34 -6.60
N THR A 123 -10.30 -10.61 -7.40
CA THR A 123 -11.59 -10.06 -7.00
C THR A 123 -12.57 -11.17 -6.59
N ALA A 124 -12.62 -12.26 -7.35
CA ALA A 124 -13.44 -13.42 -7.04
C ALA A 124 -12.95 -14.16 -5.78
N LEU A 125 -11.63 -14.27 -5.58
CA LEU A 125 -11.05 -14.83 -4.36
C LEU A 125 -11.46 -14.02 -3.11
N LEU A 126 -11.43 -12.69 -3.20
CA LEU A 126 -11.84 -11.82 -2.10
C LEU A 126 -13.33 -11.97 -1.77
N ASP A 127 -14.19 -12.11 -2.78
CA ASP A 127 -15.62 -12.37 -2.59
C ASP A 127 -15.86 -13.70 -1.85
N GLN A 128 -15.22 -14.79 -2.32
CA GLN A 128 -15.26 -16.11 -1.68
C GLN A 128 -14.72 -16.08 -0.23
N SER A 129 -13.78 -15.17 0.04
CA SER A 129 -13.18 -14.96 1.38
C SER A 129 -14.00 -14.03 2.28
N GLY A 130 -15.17 -13.59 1.83
CA GLY A 130 -16.12 -12.78 2.58
C GLY A 130 -15.75 -11.30 2.71
N PHE A 131 -14.94 -10.77 1.78
CA PHE A 131 -14.67 -9.33 1.72
C PHE A 131 -15.81 -8.59 1.02
N GLY A 132 -16.31 -7.54 1.66
CA GLY A 132 -16.94 -6.45 0.92
C GLY A 132 -15.87 -5.70 0.13
N GLN A 133 -16.22 -5.19 -1.04
CA GLN A 133 -15.25 -4.63 -1.99
C GLN A 133 -15.74 -3.27 -2.48
N PHE A 134 -14.94 -2.23 -2.29
CA PHE A 134 -15.22 -0.88 -2.78
C PHE A 134 -14.15 -0.44 -3.78
N ALA A 135 -14.61 0.01 -4.95
CA ALA A 135 -13.78 0.65 -5.95
C ALA A 135 -13.83 2.16 -5.77
N LEU A 136 -12.69 2.79 -5.43
CA LEU A 136 -12.65 4.24 -5.37
C LEU A 136 -12.60 4.84 -6.76
N SER A 137 -13.58 5.69 -7.06
CA SER A 137 -13.65 6.44 -8.31
C SER A 137 -14.27 7.81 -8.05
N PRO A 138 -13.78 8.91 -8.68
CA PRO A 138 -14.46 10.21 -8.62
C PRO A 138 -15.92 10.15 -9.09
N SER A 139 -16.21 9.28 -10.07
CA SER A 139 -17.55 9.05 -10.62
C SER A 139 -18.34 7.96 -9.88
N GLY A 140 -17.87 7.51 -8.71
CA GLY A 140 -18.53 6.46 -7.95
C GLY A 140 -19.97 6.81 -7.55
N GLU A 141 -20.83 5.80 -7.52
CA GLU A 141 -22.27 5.97 -7.30
C GLU A 141 -22.58 6.33 -5.84
N THR A 142 -21.82 5.77 -4.90
CA THR A 142 -22.03 5.97 -3.46
C THR A 142 -21.07 7.00 -2.91
N ASP A 143 -21.56 8.00 -2.19
CA ASP A 143 -20.68 8.88 -1.41
C ASP A 143 -20.00 8.09 -0.30
N ILE A 144 -18.71 8.31 -0.07
CA ILE A 144 -17.98 7.63 1.00
C ILE A 144 -18.64 7.82 2.37
N ARG A 145 -19.30 8.96 2.62
CA ARG A 145 -20.02 9.23 3.87
C ARG A 145 -21.22 8.31 4.09
N ASP A 146 -21.79 7.77 3.02
CA ASP A 146 -22.95 6.89 3.03
C ASP A 146 -22.55 5.41 2.90
N ALA A 147 -21.28 5.14 2.61
CA ALA A 147 -20.76 3.79 2.43
C ALA A 147 -20.58 3.08 3.78
N GLN A 148 -21.29 1.96 3.96
CA GLN A 148 -21.18 1.16 5.18
C GLN A 148 -20.09 0.09 5.06
N ARG A 149 -19.20 0.06 6.06
CA ARG A 149 -18.13 -0.94 6.13
C ARG A 149 -18.67 -2.35 6.39
N SER A 150 -18.21 -3.30 5.58
CA SER A 150 -18.34 -4.74 5.84
C SER A 150 -17.35 -5.24 6.89
N LYS A 151 -17.62 -6.43 7.46
CA LYS A 151 -16.75 -7.04 8.48
C LYS A 151 -15.29 -7.17 8.00
N ARG A 152 -15.09 -7.71 6.80
CA ARG A 152 -13.82 -7.66 6.05
C ARG A 152 -14.03 -6.74 4.85
N LEU A 153 -13.12 -5.82 4.58
CA LEU A 153 -13.27 -4.80 3.53
C LEU A 153 -12.00 -4.66 2.70
N ALA A 154 -12.16 -4.68 1.38
CA ALA A 154 -11.12 -4.39 0.41
C ALA A 154 -11.40 -3.04 -0.27
N LEU A 155 -10.40 -2.15 -0.28
CA LEU A 155 -10.45 -0.86 -0.94
C LEU A 155 -9.57 -0.88 -2.19
N TYR A 156 -10.18 -0.80 -3.36
CA TYR A 156 -9.48 -0.75 -4.64
C TYR A 156 -9.13 0.69 -5.00
N LEU A 157 -7.88 0.92 -5.37
CA LEU A 157 -7.37 2.18 -5.89
C LEU A 157 -6.63 1.95 -7.21
N GLY A 158 -6.93 2.80 -8.18
CA GLY A 158 -6.37 2.72 -9.52
C GLY A 158 -5.26 3.74 -9.78
N THR A 159 -4.71 3.66 -10.99
CA THR A 159 -3.67 4.58 -11.46
C THR A 159 -4.15 6.04 -11.51
N GLU A 160 -3.21 6.98 -11.51
CA GLU A 160 -3.54 8.38 -11.77
C GLU A 160 -4.05 8.56 -13.20
N GLY A 161 -5.05 9.44 -13.38
CA GLY A 161 -5.66 9.68 -14.69
C GLY A 161 -6.81 8.72 -14.96
N GLU A 162 -6.51 7.54 -15.52
CA GLU A 162 -7.53 6.57 -15.96
C GLU A 162 -8.27 5.90 -14.79
N GLY A 163 -7.66 5.85 -13.60
CA GLY A 163 -8.27 5.22 -12.43
C GLY A 163 -8.27 3.69 -12.52
N LEU A 164 -9.38 3.09 -12.09
CA LEU A 164 -9.57 1.63 -12.16
C LEU A 164 -10.16 1.24 -13.53
N PRO A 165 -9.81 0.06 -14.08
CA PRO A 165 -10.40 -0.41 -15.34
C PRO A 165 -11.93 -0.45 -15.29
N GLU A 166 -12.60 -0.07 -16.38
CA GLU A 166 -14.06 -0.03 -16.48
C GLU A 166 -14.72 -1.38 -16.17
N GLY A 167 -14.08 -2.48 -16.60
CA GLY A 167 -14.54 -3.84 -16.28
C GLY A 167 -14.59 -4.12 -14.78
N LEU A 168 -13.68 -3.52 -13.99
CA LEU A 168 -13.68 -3.65 -12.54
C LEU A 168 -14.71 -2.72 -11.89
N LEU A 169 -14.83 -1.49 -12.39
CA LEU A 169 -15.83 -0.52 -11.92
C LEU A 169 -17.27 -1.00 -12.11
N SER A 170 -17.55 -1.74 -13.18
CA SER A 170 -18.88 -2.29 -13.46
C SER A 170 -19.25 -3.52 -12.60
N GLN A 171 -18.26 -4.16 -11.96
CA GLN A 171 -18.45 -5.35 -11.12
C GLN A 171 -18.46 -5.03 -9.62
N LEU A 172 -17.79 -3.95 -9.23
CA LEU A 172 -17.63 -3.57 -7.83
C LEU A 172 -18.57 -2.43 -7.44
N ARG A 173 -18.88 -2.33 -6.14
CA ARG A 173 -19.56 -1.14 -5.63
C ARG A 173 -18.59 0.04 -5.70
N THR A 174 -18.95 1.06 -6.45
CA THR A 174 -18.12 2.25 -6.61
C THR A 174 -18.41 3.29 -5.52
N VAL A 175 -17.35 3.82 -4.93
CA VAL A 175 -17.40 4.81 -3.85
C VAL A 175 -16.62 6.05 -4.26
N ARG A 176 -17.24 7.23 -4.12
CA ARG A 176 -16.61 8.52 -4.41
C ARG A 176 -16.37 9.33 -3.15
N ILE A 177 -15.33 10.15 -3.18
CA ILE A 177 -15.11 11.20 -2.19
C ILE A 177 -15.74 12.48 -2.76
N ALA A 178 -16.74 13.05 -2.08
CA ALA A 178 -17.32 14.31 -2.53
C ALA A 178 -16.28 15.44 -2.56
N MET A 179 -16.26 16.17 -3.66
CA MET A 179 -15.33 17.27 -3.91
C MET A 179 -16.09 18.56 -4.22
N ALA A 180 -15.41 19.70 -4.06
CA ALA A 180 -15.93 20.97 -4.51
C ALA A 180 -16.10 20.99 -6.04
N GLN A 181 -17.04 21.81 -6.52
CA GLN A 181 -17.29 21.99 -7.96
C GLN A 181 -16.00 22.46 -8.68
N GLY A 182 -15.72 21.90 -9.86
CA GLY A 182 -14.58 22.27 -10.70
C GLY A 182 -13.28 21.50 -10.46
N PHE A 183 -13.29 20.43 -9.65
CA PHE A 183 -12.16 19.52 -9.51
C PHE A 183 -12.57 18.08 -9.83
N ASP A 184 -11.80 17.43 -10.71
CA ASP A 184 -12.18 16.14 -11.29
C ASP A 184 -11.69 14.94 -10.46
N SER A 185 -10.59 15.08 -9.72
CA SER A 185 -10.05 13.99 -8.91
C SER A 185 -9.08 14.47 -7.83
N LEU A 186 -8.85 13.60 -6.83
CA LEU A 186 -7.77 13.71 -5.87
C LEU A 186 -6.59 12.83 -6.29
N ASN A 187 -5.39 13.20 -5.88
CA ASN A 187 -4.25 12.29 -5.91
C ASN A 187 -4.59 10.98 -5.17
N VAL A 188 -4.15 9.85 -5.72
CA VAL A 188 -4.50 8.51 -5.21
C VAL A 188 -4.05 8.29 -3.76
N ALA A 189 -2.92 8.87 -3.33
CA ALA A 189 -2.48 8.78 -1.95
C ALA A 189 -3.41 9.58 -1.02
N ALA A 190 -3.87 10.77 -1.42
CA ALA A 190 -4.85 11.53 -0.65
C ALA A 190 -6.20 10.80 -0.55
N ALA A 191 -6.68 10.23 -1.66
CA ALA A 191 -7.89 9.41 -1.68
C ALA A 191 -7.76 8.19 -0.75
N SER A 192 -6.60 7.52 -0.77
CA SER A 192 -6.31 6.39 0.13
C SER A 192 -6.36 6.79 1.59
N ALA A 193 -5.82 7.96 1.96
CA ALA A 193 -5.84 8.44 3.34
C ALA A 193 -7.26 8.68 3.83
N ILE A 194 -8.10 9.35 3.02
CA ILE A 194 -9.49 9.63 3.35
C ILE A 194 -10.28 8.33 3.52
N ALA A 195 -10.13 7.41 2.58
CA ALA A 195 -10.87 6.15 2.62
C ALA A 195 -10.43 5.23 3.76
N LEU A 196 -9.11 5.09 3.97
CA LEU A 196 -8.58 4.32 5.08
C LEU A 196 -8.99 4.90 6.42
N HIS A 197 -8.91 6.22 6.61
CA HIS A 197 -9.40 6.88 7.81
C HIS A 197 -10.88 6.60 8.03
N HIS A 198 -11.72 6.84 7.02
CA HIS A 198 -13.17 6.66 7.10
C HIS A 198 -13.56 5.22 7.46
N PHE A 199 -12.86 4.23 6.91
CA PHE A 199 -13.15 2.82 7.14
C PHE A 199 -12.33 2.18 8.27
N SER A 200 -11.40 2.89 8.92
CA SER A 200 -10.62 2.36 10.04
C SER A 200 -11.51 2.07 11.26
N ARG A 201 -11.11 1.12 12.12
CA ARG A 201 -11.87 0.76 13.36
C ARG A 201 -11.48 1.63 14.57
N GLY A 202 -11.24 2.93 14.36
CA GLY A 202 -10.81 3.85 15.43
C GLY A 202 -11.56 3.64 16.74
#